data_AF-A0A2G5T3H4-F1
#
_entry.id   AF-A0A2G5T3H4-F1
#
_cell.length_a   1.000
_cell.length_b   1.000
_cell.length_c   1.000
_cell.angle_alpha   90.00
_cell.angle_beta   90.00
_cell.angle_gamma   90.00
#
_symmetry.space_group_name_H-M   'P 1'
#
loop_
_entity.id
_entity.type
_entity.pdbx_description
1 polymer ?
#
loop_
_entity_poly.entity_id
_entity_poly.type
_entity_poly.pdbx_seq_one_letter_code
_entity_poly.pdbx_strand_id
1 'polypeptide(L)'
;MVHHIDGEMVPILEKLSEENKLTLPVAVDLTAEVLKVNRRYPGLPRWIRESLNAVLEMDLIYSDYGIKSKLIRLVNRRREVTEEDIIELKQLTFEMVSTMSERELEGYDIKITDKIEVVDNVLKTMEQTTEMLPVYLDVENTYGFLGERHWRSKKFQGVAALVIILDPINKEVLLWRLHKTPELDDVRDRLKELSLYRKILTWGEEPILEGIQNKKNIQHRSINLYSRKYRSPKTD
;
A
#
# COMPACT_ATOMS: atom_id res chain seq x y z
N MET A 1 29.28 -14.37 -2.35
CA MET A 1 28.26 -14.52 -3.42
C MET A 1 27.15 -13.50 -3.21
N VAL A 2 27.35 -12.23 -3.61
CA VAL A 2 26.34 -11.15 -3.50
C VAL A 2 26.17 -10.41 -4.84
N HIS A 3 26.75 -10.92 -5.94
CA HIS A 3 26.82 -10.24 -7.25
C HIS A 3 25.78 -10.74 -8.28
N HIS A 4 24.66 -11.34 -7.86
CA HIS A 4 23.68 -11.90 -8.82
C HIS A 4 22.31 -11.23 -8.83
N ILE A 5 21.91 -10.51 -7.78
CA ILE A 5 20.57 -9.90 -7.75
C ILE A 5 20.54 -8.55 -8.50
N ASP A 6 21.67 -7.84 -8.57
CA ASP A 6 21.79 -6.49 -9.16
C ASP A 6 21.50 -6.46 -10.67
N GLY A 7 21.83 -7.54 -11.38
CA GLY A 7 21.75 -7.64 -12.84
C GLY A 7 20.50 -8.32 -13.36
N GLU A 8 19.64 -8.89 -12.51
CA GLU A 8 18.41 -9.57 -12.96
C GLU A 8 17.22 -8.61 -13.05
N MET A 9 17.16 -7.61 -12.17
CA MET A 9 16.05 -6.63 -12.15
C MET A 9 16.16 -5.58 -13.26
N VAL A 10 17.37 -5.24 -13.69
CA VAL A 10 17.59 -4.26 -14.78
C VAL A 10 17.07 -4.78 -16.13
N PRO A 11 17.37 -6.02 -16.57
CA PRO A 11 16.76 -6.60 -17.76
C PRO A 11 15.24 -6.73 -17.69
N ILE A 12 14.67 -6.98 -16.50
CA ILE A 12 13.21 -7.02 -16.32
C ILE A 12 12.62 -5.62 -16.56
N LEU A 13 13.23 -4.58 -15.99
CA LEU A 13 12.85 -3.19 -16.22
C LEU A 13 12.94 -2.82 -17.71
N GLU A 14 14.06 -3.12 -18.35
CA GLU A 14 14.30 -2.84 -19.77
C GLU A 14 13.25 -3.54 -20.64
N LYS A 15 12.99 -4.84 -20.41
CA LYS A 15 11.97 -5.61 -21.12
C LYS A 15 10.57 -5.02 -20.95
N LEU A 16 10.16 -4.68 -19.73
CA LEU A 16 8.85 -4.07 -19.48
C LEU A 16 8.72 -2.70 -20.15
N SER A 17 9.81 -1.94 -20.21
CA SER A 17 9.86 -0.66 -20.89
C SER A 17 9.71 -0.81 -22.41
N GLU A 18 10.46 -1.73 -23.03
CA GLU A 18 10.38 -2.05 -24.46
C GLU A 18 8.98 -2.52 -24.89
N GLU A 19 8.30 -3.26 -24.03
CA GLU A 19 6.94 -3.75 -24.28
C GLU A 19 5.85 -2.68 -24.04
N ASN A 20 6.21 -1.44 -23.67
CA ASN A 20 5.28 -0.38 -23.22
C ASN A 20 4.33 -0.87 -22.11
N LYS A 21 4.86 -1.61 -21.13
CA LYS A 21 4.09 -2.15 -19.99
C LYS A 21 4.58 -1.63 -18.64
N LEU A 22 5.63 -0.81 -18.64
CA LEU A 22 6.24 -0.32 -17.42
C LEU A 22 5.47 0.88 -16.85
N THR A 23 4.82 0.67 -15.71
CA THR A 23 4.20 1.74 -14.92
C THR A 23 5.22 2.37 -13.97
N LEU A 24 5.05 3.65 -13.61
CA LEU A 24 5.94 4.32 -12.66
C LEU A 24 5.99 3.63 -11.26
N PRO A 25 4.89 3.10 -10.69
CA PRO A 25 4.96 2.32 -9.44
C PRO A 25 5.84 1.08 -9.55
N VAL A 26 5.71 0.32 -10.64
CA VAL A 26 6.55 -0.86 -10.90
C VAL A 26 8.01 -0.45 -11.09
N ALA A 27 8.26 0.65 -11.81
CA ALA A 27 9.60 1.20 -11.98
C ALA A 27 10.24 1.60 -10.65
N VAL A 28 9.48 2.24 -9.74
CA VAL A 28 9.93 2.59 -8.38
C VAL A 28 10.23 1.34 -7.56
N ASP A 29 9.37 0.32 -7.60
CA ASP A 29 9.58 -0.91 -6.84
C ASP A 29 10.85 -1.65 -7.28
N LEU A 30 11.00 -1.89 -8.58
CA LEU A 30 12.16 -2.61 -9.13
C LEU A 30 13.46 -1.82 -8.93
N THR A 31 13.44 -0.50 -9.16
CA THR A 31 14.60 0.37 -8.94
C THR A 31 14.98 0.41 -7.45
N ALA A 32 13.99 0.45 -6.56
CA ALA A 32 14.22 0.41 -5.11
C ALA A 32 14.91 -0.88 -4.67
N GLU A 33 14.55 -2.03 -5.24
CA GLU A 33 15.25 -3.29 -4.95
C GLU A 33 16.71 -3.25 -5.42
N VAL A 34 16.99 -2.71 -6.62
CA VAL A 34 18.37 -2.50 -7.10
C VAL A 34 19.17 -1.58 -6.16
N LEU A 35 18.53 -0.53 -5.63
CA LEU A 35 19.17 0.41 -4.69
C LEU A 35 19.44 -0.20 -3.31
N LYS A 36 18.59 -1.10 -2.81
CA LYS A 36 18.77 -1.78 -1.50
C LYS A 36 19.96 -2.73 -1.47
N VAL A 37 20.28 -3.37 -2.60
CA VAL A 37 21.33 -4.41 -2.64
C VAL A 37 22.74 -3.78 -2.62
N ASN A 38 22.89 -2.51 -2.99
CA ASN A 38 24.18 -1.83 -3.04
C ASN A 38 24.72 -1.27 -1.71
N ARG A 39 24.32 -1.86 -0.57
CA ARG A 39 24.80 -1.47 0.79
C ARG A 39 26.33 -1.55 0.98
N ARG A 40 27.07 -2.20 0.06
CA ARG A 40 28.52 -2.42 0.18
C ARG A 40 29.38 -1.44 -0.61
N TYR A 41 28.79 -0.64 -1.51
CA TYR A 41 29.54 0.33 -2.31
C TYR A 41 28.84 1.71 -2.29
N PRO A 42 29.60 2.81 -2.17
CA PRO A 42 29.03 4.15 -2.25
C PRO A 42 28.53 4.43 -3.68
N GLY A 43 27.27 4.13 -3.92
CA GLY A 43 26.56 4.36 -5.18
C GLY A 43 26.57 3.16 -6.13
N LEU A 44 25.67 3.22 -7.11
CA LEU A 44 25.52 2.18 -8.14
C LEU A 44 26.72 2.16 -9.10
N PRO A 45 27.12 0.97 -9.61
CA PRO A 45 27.98 0.85 -10.78
C PRO A 45 27.47 1.71 -11.94
N ARG A 46 28.41 2.27 -12.71
CA ARG A 46 28.11 3.22 -13.80
C ARG A 46 27.08 2.67 -14.78
N TRP A 47 27.24 1.42 -15.21
CA TRP A 47 26.36 0.78 -16.20
C TRP A 47 24.94 0.58 -15.66
N ILE A 48 24.77 0.15 -14.39
CA ILE A 48 23.44 0.01 -13.76
C ILE A 48 22.74 1.36 -13.71
N ARG A 49 23.47 2.41 -13.32
CA ARG A 49 22.94 3.77 -13.25
C ARG A 49 22.52 4.29 -14.63
N GLU A 50 23.33 4.03 -15.67
CA GLU A 50 23.02 4.42 -17.05
C GLU A 50 21.78 3.68 -17.57
N SER A 51 21.67 2.37 -17.38
CA SER A 51 20.48 1.59 -17.74
C SER A 51 19.21 2.05 -17.02
N LEU A 52 19.28 2.24 -15.69
CA LEU A 52 18.14 2.71 -14.92
C LEU A 52 17.69 4.11 -15.36
N ASN A 53 18.63 5.05 -15.55
CA ASN A 53 18.26 6.38 -16.04
C ASN A 53 17.63 6.32 -17.43
N ALA A 54 18.15 5.50 -18.34
CA ALA A 54 17.58 5.35 -19.68
C ALA A 54 16.11 4.91 -19.61
N VAL A 55 15.80 3.91 -18.80
CA VAL A 55 14.41 3.44 -18.59
C VAL A 55 13.55 4.53 -17.93
N LEU A 56 14.07 5.20 -16.90
CA LEU A 56 13.31 6.21 -16.14
C LEU A 56 13.07 7.51 -16.92
N GLU A 57 13.92 7.83 -17.90
CA GLU A 57 13.77 8.98 -18.77
C GLU A 57 12.66 8.78 -19.80
N MET A 58 12.32 7.53 -20.15
CA MET A 58 11.21 7.19 -21.06
C MET A 58 9.83 7.60 -20.51
N ASP A 59 8.83 7.56 -21.40
CA ASP A 59 7.42 7.79 -21.06
C ASP A 59 6.84 6.55 -20.37
N LEU A 60 6.85 6.58 -19.04
CA LEU A 60 6.25 5.53 -18.20
C LEU A 60 4.73 5.68 -18.15
N ILE A 61 4.03 4.55 -18.01
CA ILE A 61 2.58 4.56 -17.79
C ILE A 61 2.29 5.11 -16.38
N TYR A 62 1.28 5.97 -16.26
CA TYR A 62 0.91 6.65 -15.02
C TYR A 62 2.10 7.41 -14.39
N SER A 63 2.80 8.19 -15.22
CA SER A 63 3.99 8.94 -14.79
C SER A 63 3.63 10.24 -14.06
N ASP A 64 4.17 10.41 -12.85
CA ASP A 64 4.28 11.69 -12.18
C ASP A 64 5.73 12.20 -12.30
N TYR A 65 5.88 13.39 -12.88
CA TYR A 65 7.19 13.99 -13.14
C TYR A 65 7.99 14.24 -11.85
N GLY A 66 7.34 14.62 -10.76
CA GLY A 66 7.98 14.88 -9.47
C GLY A 66 8.58 13.62 -8.86
N ILE A 67 7.80 12.53 -8.86
CA ILE A 67 8.22 11.22 -8.37
C ILE A 67 9.32 10.63 -9.25
N LYS A 68 9.15 10.66 -10.58
CA LYS A 68 10.16 10.23 -11.56
C LYS A 68 11.48 10.97 -11.37
N SER A 69 11.44 12.30 -11.25
CA SER A 69 12.62 13.13 -10.99
C SER A 69 13.32 12.77 -9.68
N LYS A 70 12.55 12.43 -8.64
CA LYS A 70 13.08 12.04 -7.33
C LYS A 70 13.75 10.67 -7.38
N LEU A 71 13.17 9.70 -8.11
CA LEU A 71 13.78 8.39 -8.32
C LEU A 71 15.11 8.51 -9.09
N ILE A 72 15.14 9.28 -10.18
CA ILE A 72 16.37 9.56 -10.95
C ILE A 72 17.44 10.20 -10.05
N ARG A 73 17.07 11.11 -9.14
CA ARG A 73 18.02 11.69 -8.18
C ARG A 73 18.61 10.65 -7.22
N LEU A 74 17.84 9.65 -6.80
CA LEU A 74 18.37 8.56 -5.96
C LEU A 74 19.31 7.65 -6.73
N VAL A 75 18.92 7.27 -7.96
CA VAL A 75 19.77 6.47 -8.87
C VAL A 75 21.13 7.13 -9.12
N ASN A 76 21.15 8.47 -9.24
CA ASN A 76 22.37 9.23 -9.46
C ASN A 76 23.14 9.61 -8.18
N ARG A 77 22.63 9.26 -6.99
CA ARG A 77 23.24 9.62 -5.71
C ARG A 77 24.55 8.83 -5.54
N ARG A 78 25.64 9.56 -5.24
CA ARG A 78 26.97 8.97 -4.96
C ARG A 78 27.15 8.48 -3.52
N ARG A 79 26.22 8.84 -2.65
CA ARG A 79 26.16 8.39 -1.24
C ARG A 79 25.16 7.24 -1.13
N GLU A 80 25.23 6.51 -0.02
CA GLU A 80 24.25 5.47 0.29
C GLU A 80 22.83 6.04 0.23
N VAL A 81 21.94 5.29 -0.43
CA VAL A 81 20.51 5.57 -0.42
C VAL A 81 19.95 4.92 0.84
N THR A 82 19.29 5.72 1.67
CA THR A 82 18.78 5.22 2.94
C THR A 82 17.49 4.44 2.73
N GLU A 83 17.17 3.57 3.69
CA GLU A 83 15.88 2.88 3.69
C GLU A 83 14.71 3.88 3.77
N GLU A 84 14.90 5.01 4.45
CA GLU A 84 13.91 6.10 4.51
C GLU A 84 13.66 6.74 3.12
N ASP A 85 14.71 6.97 2.32
CA ASP A 85 14.58 7.51 0.96
C ASP A 85 13.70 6.58 0.09
N ILE A 86 13.92 5.27 0.21
CA ILE A 86 13.14 4.24 -0.52
C ILE A 86 11.70 4.20 -0.04
N ILE A 87 11.50 4.26 1.28
CA ILE A 87 10.17 4.27 1.90
C ILE A 87 9.36 5.48 1.43
N GLU A 88 9.97 6.66 1.43
CA GLU A 88 9.33 7.90 1.00
C GLU A 88 8.93 7.86 -0.48
N LEU A 89 9.79 7.34 -1.35
CA LEU A 89 9.45 7.17 -2.77
C LEU A 89 8.29 6.21 -2.98
N LYS A 90 8.31 5.04 -2.31
CA LYS A 90 7.21 4.07 -2.41
C LYS A 90 5.88 4.66 -1.93
N GLN A 91 5.93 5.50 -0.90
CA GLN A 91 4.77 6.22 -0.38
C GLN A 91 4.23 7.24 -1.39
N LEU A 92 5.09 8.05 -2.01
CA LEU A 92 4.65 9.02 -3.02
C LEU A 92 4.04 8.32 -4.24
N THR A 93 4.63 7.22 -4.72
CA THR A 93 4.00 6.41 -5.80
C THR A 93 2.69 5.81 -5.38
N PHE A 94 2.57 5.39 -4.13
CA PHE A 94 1.32 4.87 -3.60
C PHE A 94 0.24 5.96 -3.63
N GLU A 95 0.55 7.17 -3.17
CA GLU A 95 -0.35 8.32 -3.20
C GLU A 95 -0.75 8.70 -4.64
N MET A 96 0.18 8.63 -5.60
CA MET A 96 -0.10 8.81 -7.02
C MET A 96 -1.05 7.73 -7.60
N VAL A 97 -0.89 6.47 -7.19
CA VAL A 97 -1.85 5.41 -7.54
C VAL A 97 -3.19 5.62 -6.82
N SER A 98 -3.17 6.32 -5.68
CA SER A 98 -4.35 6.66 -4.91
C SER A 98 -5.15 7.83 -5.52
N THR A 99 -4.64 8.46 -6.58
CA THR A 99 -5.40 9.42 -7.41
C THR A 99 -5.92 8.73 -8.67
N MET A 100 -6.83 7.77 -8.49
CA MET A 100 -7.63 7.24 -9.60
C MET A 100 -8.40 8.39 -10.24
N SER A 101 -8.43 8.45 -11.57
CA SER A 101 -9.27 9.41 -12.27
C SER A 101 -10.74 9.13 -11.97
N GLU A 102 -11.60 10.16 -12.03
CA GLU A 102 -13.04 10.00 -11.80
C GLU A 102 -13.65 8.89 -12.69
N ARG A 103 -13.18 8.76 -13.93
CA ARG A 103 -13.55 7.67 -14.85
C ARG A 103 -13.10 6.28 -14.41
N GLU A 104 -11.96 6.18 -13.75
CA GLU A 104 -11.51 4.90 -13.19
C GLU A 104 -12.34 4.52 -11.97
N LEU A 105 -12.73 5.51 -11.16
CA LEU A 105 -13.65 5.34 -10.03
C LEU A 105 -15.07 4.97 -10.47
N GLU A 106 -15.57 5.52 -11.58
CA GLU A 106 -16.86 5.13 -12.18
C GLU A 106 -16.92 3.63 -12.55
N GLY A 107 -15.77 3.01 -12.78
CA GLY A 107 -15.67 1.59 -13.07
C GLY A 107 -15.76 0.67 -11.85
N TYR A 108 -15.86 1.22 -10.63
CA TYR A 108 -15.98 0.43 -9.41
C TYR A 108 -17.43 0.08 -9.09
N ASP A 109 -17.68 -1.21 -8.85
CA ASP A 109 -18.95 -1.68 -8.30
C ASP A 109 -18.95 -1.54 -6.78
N ILE A 110 -19.80 -0.65 -6.27
CA ILE A 110 -19.90 -0.35 -4.84
C ILE A 110 -21.07 -1.12 -4.23
N LYS A 111 -20.75 -2.08 -3.37
CA LYS A 111 -21.71 -2.94 -2.66
C LYS A 111 -21.79 -2.53 -1.19
N ILE A 112 -22.94 -1.99 -0.81
CA ILE A 112 -23.24 -1.63 0.59
C ILE A 112 -24.21 -2.68 1.15
N THR A 113 -23.79 -3.43 2.16
CA THR A 113 -24.60 -4.57 2.66
C THR A 113 -24.39 -4.81 4.15
N ASP A 114 -25.41 -5.38 4.78
CA ASP A 114 -25.40 -6.02 6.11
C ASP A 114 -25.67 -7.53 6.00
N LYS A 115 -25.93 -8.05 4.80
CA LYS A 115 -26.22 -9.46 4.53
C LYS A 115 -24.95 -10.25 4.30
N ILE A 116 -24.78 -11.32 5.07
CA ILE A 116 -23.60 -12.18 5.02
C ILE A 116 -23.43 -12.89 3.67
N GLU A 117 -24.53 -13.26 3.01
CA GLU A 117 -24.49 -13.97 1.74
C GLU A 117 -23.93 -13.07 0.62
N VAL A 118 -24.19 -11.76 0.68
CA VAL A 118 -23.64 -10.81 -0.27
C VAL A 118 -22.14 -10.65 -0.03
N VAL A 119 -21.73 -10.59 1.23
CA VAL A 119 -20.32 -10.51 1.64
C VAL A 119 -19.55 -11.74 1.17
N ASP A 120 -20.05 -12.95 1.45
CA ASP A 120 -19.39 -14.21 1.09
C ASP A 120 -19.18 -14.31 -0.43
N ASN A 121 -20.16 -13.88 -1.23
CA ASN A 121 -20.02 -13.85 -2.69
C ASN A 121 -18.95 -12.87 -3.17
N VAL A 122 -18.85 -11.69 -2.56
CA VAL A 122 -17.83 -10.68 -2.89
C VAL A 122 -16.45 -11.17 -2.49
N LEU A 123 -16.29 -11.65 -1.24
CA LEU A 123 -15.00 -12.16 -0.75
C LEU A 123 -14.50 -13.33 -1.60
N LYS A 124 -15.38 -14.27 -1.96
CA LYS A 124 -15.04 -15.38 -2.85
C LYS A 124 -14.54 -14.93 -4.23
N THR A 125 -15.09 -13.83 -4.76
CA THR A 125 -14.63 -13.25 -6.03
C THR A 125 -13.21 -12.67 -5.88
N MET A 126 -12.96 -11.96 -4.77
CA MET A 126 -11.64 -11.41 -4.44
C MET A 126 -10.59 -12.51 -4.21
N GLU A 127 -10.97 -13.64 -3.60
CA GLU A 127 -10.08 -14.80 -3.35
C GLU A 127 -9.64 -15.52 -4.64
N GLN A 128 -10.53 -15.64 -5.63
CA GLN A 128 -10.25 -16.32 -6.89
C GLN A 128 -9.24 -15.59 -7.78
N THR A 129 -8.95 -14.32 -7.44
CA THR A 129 -8.06 -13.47 -8.20
C THR A 129 -6.63 -13.63 -7.70
N THR A 130 -5.79 -14.35 -8.43
CA THR A 130 -4.40 -14.69 -8.03
C THR A 130 -3.36 -13.62 -8.36
N GLU A 131 -3.80 -12.44 -8.81
CA GLU A 131 -2.92 -11.33 -9.20
C GLU A 131 -2.35 -10.57 -7.99
N MET A 132 -1.21 -9.88 -8.20
CA MET A 132 -0.34 -9.37 -7.14
C MET A 132 -0.85 -8.15 -6.35
N LEU A 133 -1.93 -7.47 -6.79
CA LEU A 133 -2.37 -6.27 -6.10
C LEU A 133 -3.07 -6.60 -4.78
N PRO A 134 -2.72 -5.90 -3.68
CA PRO A 134 -3.32 -6.13 -2.39
C PRO A 134 -4.78 -5.70 -2.37
N VAL A 135 -5.52 -6.28 -1.42
CA VAL A 135 -6.81 -5.76 -1.02
C VAL A 135 -6.60 -4.71 0.06
N TYR A 136 -7.35 -3.62 -0.05
CA TYR A 136 -7.34 -2.49 0.85
C TYR A 136 -8.46 -2.65 1.85
N LEU A 137 -8.16 -2.53 3.14
CA LEU A 137 -9.14 -2.75 4.18
C LEU A 137 -9.09 -1.65 5.23
N ASP A 138 -10.25 -1.13 5.58
CA ASP A 138 -10.42 -0.17 6.65
C ASP A 138 -11.59 -0.55 7.56
N VAL A 139 -11.57 -0.09 8.81
CA VAL A 139 -12.60 -0.43 9.80
C VAL A 139 -13.00 0.83 10.56
N GLU A 140 -14.27 1.16 10.44
CA GLU A 140 -14.89 2.23 11.22
C GLU A 140 -15.56 1.65 12.47
N ASN A 141 -15.25 2.21 13.63
CA ASN A 141 -15.82 1.79 14.90
C ASN A 141 -16.99 2.70 15.32
N THR A 142 -17.97 2.15 16.04
CA THR A 142 -18.95 2.96 16.74
C THR A 142 -18.25 3.68 17.90
N TYR A 143 -18.22 5.01 17.90
CA TYR A 143 -17.76 5.78 19.07
C TYR A 143 -19.00 6.27 19.86
N GLY A 144 -19.15 5.88 21.15
CA GLY A 144 -20.24 6.34 22.03
C GLY A 144 -21.06 5.23 22.72
N PHE A 145 -22.34 5.51 23.06
CA PHE A 145 -23.28 4.70 23.86
C PHE A 145 -23.57 3.25 23.37
N LEU A 146 -22.99 2.84 22.23
CA LEU A 146 -23.08 1.50 21.65
C LEU A 146 -21.77 0.69 21.78
N GLY A 147 -20.73 1.26 22.41
CA GLY A 147 -19.50 0.55 22.70
C GLY A 147 -19.64 -0.46 23.85
N GLU A 148 -18.81 -1.50 23.85
CA GLU A 148 -18.76 -2.43 24.98
C GLU A 148 -17.92 -1.85 26.12
N ARG A 149 -18.39 -2.07 27.36
CA ARG A 149 -17.68 -1.61 28.55
C ARG A 149 -16.59 -2.61 28.89
N HIS A 150 -15.33 -2.25 28.65
CA HIS A 150 -14.20 -3.12 28.95
C HIS A 150 -14.19 -3.49 30.45
N TRP A 151 -14.35 -4.78 30.74
CA TRP A 151 -14.66 -5.30 32.07
C TRP A 151 -13.65 -4.91 33.17
N ARG A 152 -12.37 -4.75 32.81
CA ARG A 152 -11.32 -4.29 33.73
C ARG A 152 -11.18 -2.77 33.86
N SER A 153 -11.42 -2.02 32.79
CA SER A 153 -11.07 -0.58 32.73
C SER A 153 -12.28 0.33 32.87
N LYS A 154 -13.50 -0.21 32.79
CA LYS A 154 -14.79 0.52 32.80
C LYS A 154 -14.93 1.57 31.68
N LYS A 155 -13.98 1.66 30.75
CA LYS A 155 -14.02 2.53 29.56
C LYS A 155 -14.86 1.87 28.47
N PHE A 156 -15.60 2.67 27.73
CA PHE A 156 -16.28 2.22 26.51
C PHE A 156 -15.22 2.03 25.42
N GLN A 157 -15.17 0.83 24.84
CA GLN A 157 -14.39 0.55 23.64
C GLN A 157 -15.34 0.58 22.44
N GLY A 158 -14.91 1.24 21.36
CA GLY A 158 -15.68 1.23 20.13
C GLY A 158 -15.73 -0.17 19.56
N VAL A 159 -16.90 -0.57 19.08
CA VAL A 159 -17.11 -1.85 18.40
C VAL A 159 -17.07 -1.59 16.90
N ALA A 160 -16.48 -2.50 16.12
CA ALA A 160 -16.45 -2.38 14.67
C ALA A 160 -17.88 -2.26 14.13
N ALA A 161 -18.15 -1.20 13.37
CA ALA A 161 -19.47 -0.84 12.86
C ALA A 161 -19.57 -1.06 11.35
N LEU A 162 -18.45 -0.87 10.66
CA LEU A 162 -18.34 -0.94 9.22
C LEU A 162 -16.93 -1.44 8.86
N VAL A 163 -16.88 -2.47 8.03
CA VAL A 163 -15.64 -2.91 7.37
C VAL A 163 -15.71 -2.46 5.92
N ILE A 164 -14.69 -1.76 5.46
CA ILE A 164 -14.56 -1.28 4.10
C ILE A 164 -13.47 -2.11 3.45
N ILE A 165 -13.78 -2.74 2.31
CA ILE A 165 -12.83 -3.54 1.54
C ILE A 165 -12.83 -3.03 0.11
N LEU A 166 -11.67 -2.68 -0.42
CA LEU A 166 -11.49 -2.28 -1.80
C LEU A 166 -10.54 -3.26 -2.51
N ASP A 167 -11.04 -3.89 -3.56
CA ASP A 167 -10.24 -4.73 -4.45
C ASP A 167 -10.00 -3.98 -5.78
N PRO A 168 -8.76 -3.53 -6.03
CA PRO A 168 -8.46 -2.78 -7.24
C PRO A 168 -8.49 -3.63 -8.51
N ILE A 169 -8.36 -4.95 -8.41
CA ILE A 169 -8.33 -5.83 -9.59
C ILE A 169 -9.75 -6.08 -10.08
N ASN A 170 -10.62 -6.49 -9.18
CA ASN A 170 -12.03 -6.73 -9.49
C ASN A 170 -12.83 -5.43 -9.65
N LYS A 171 -12.22 -4.28 -9.30
CA LYS A 171 -12.89 -2.98 -9.21
C LYS A 171 -14.15 -3.07 -8.35
N GLU A 172 -14.01 -3.66 -7.17
CA GLU A 172 -15.11 -3.80 -6.23
C GLU A 172 -14.81 -3.07 -4.93
N VAL A 173 -15.82 -2.39 -4.40
CA VAL A 173 -15.79 -1.82 -3.05
C VAL A 173 -16.92 -2.42 -2.23
N LEU A 174 -16.58 -3.11 -1.16
CA LEU A 174 -17.53 -3.63 -0.18
C LEU A 174 -17.57 -2.72 1.04
N LEU A 175 -18.75 -2.19 1.35
CA LEU A 175 -19.06 -1.52 2.60
C LEU A 175 -19.95 -2.44 3.43
N TRP A 176 -19.31 -3.21 4.31
CA TRP A 176 -19.95 -4.22 5.15
C TRP A 176 -20.33 -3.65 6.51
N ARG A 177 -21.62 -3.37 6.67
CA ARG A 177 -22.21 -2.80 7.87
C ARG A 177 -22.45 -3.90 8.92
N LEU A 178 -21.74 -3.83 10.03
CA LEU A 178 -21.75 -4.87 11.08
C LEU A 178 -22.86 -4.69 12.13
N HIS A 179 -23.49 -3.52 12.19
CA HIS A 179 -24.47 -3.16 13.24
C HIS A 179 -25.79 -3.97 13.23
N LYS A 180 -25.99 -4.90 12.28
CA LYS A 180 -27.22 -5.73 12.17
C LYS A 180 -26.97 -7.23 12.13
N THR A 181 -25.77 -7.67 11.73
CA THR A 181 -25.19 -9.02 11.73
C THR A 181 -23.90 -8.92 10.90
N PRO A 182 -22.87 -9.79 11.07
CA PRO A 182 -22.74 -10.99 11.89
C PRO A 182 -22.03 -10.75 13.23
N GLU A 183 -21.79 -11.84 13.98
CA GLU A 183 -20.89 -11.80 15.14
C GLU A 183 -19.48 -11.36 14.72
N LEU A 184 -18.77 -10.63 15.58
CA LEU A 184 -17.45 -10.09 15.24
C LEU A 184 -16.42 -11.20 14.95
N ASP A 185 -16.61 -12.39 15.53
CA ASP A 185 -15.74 -13.54 15.28
C ASP A 185 -15.96 -14.11 13.87
N ASP A 186 -17.19 -14.16 13.38
CA ASP A 186 -17.51 -14.52 11.99
C ASP A 186 -16.87 -13.56 10.98
N VAL A 187 -16.84 -12.27 11.32
CA VAL A 187 -16.18 -11.24 10.50
C VAL A 187 -14.67 -11.48 10.50
N ARG A 188 -14.07 -11.70 11.68
CA ARG A 188 -12.64 -11.98 11.83
C ARG A 188 -12.22 -13.20 11.01
N ASP A 189 -13.00 -14.27 11.06
CA ASP A 189 -12.64 -15.51 10.38
C ASP A 189 -12.67 -15.37 8.85
N ARG A 190 -13.63 -14.62 8.30
CA ARG A 190 -13.66 -14.27 6.88
C ARG A 190 -12.50 -13.37 6.46
N LEU A 191 -12.15 -12.38 7.28
CA LEU A 191 -10.99 -11.52 6.99
C LEU A 191 -9.67 -12.31 7.06
N LYS A 192 -9.56 -13.28 7.99
CA LYS A 192 -8.42 -14.20 8.03
C LYS A 192 -8.38 -15.09 6.80
N GLU A 193 -9.52 -15.66 6.40
CA GLU A 193 -9.63 -16.51 5.21
C GLU A 193 -9.18 -15.76 3.95
N LEU A 194 -9.72 -14.55 3.72
CA LEU A 194 -9.28 -13.69 2.62
C LEU A 194 -7.76 -13.47 2.63
N SER A 195 -7.17 -13.31 3.83
CA SER A 195 -5.73 -13.08 3.97
C SER A 195 -4.86 -14.29 3.62
N LEU A 196 -5.44 -15.49 3.55
CA LEU A 196 -4.74 -16.67 3.04
C LEU A 196 -4.49 -16.57 1.53
N TYR A 197 -5.35 -15.86 0.81
CA TYR A 197 -5.33 -15.73 -0.65
C TYR A 197 -4.77 -14.39 -1.13
N ARG A 198 -5.05 -13.30 -0.42
CA ARG A 198 -4.66 -11.95 -0.80
C ARG A 198 -3.83 -11.27 0.28
N LYS A 199 -2.86 -10.47 -0.13
CA LYS A 199 -2.19 -9.53 0.77
C LYS A 199 -3.17 -8.43 1.17
N ILE A 200 -3.25 -8.11 2.46
CA ILE A 200 -4.17 -7.10 3.00
C ILE A 200 -3.37 -5.87 3.46
N LEU A 201 -3.74 -4.68 2.98
CA LEU A 201 -3.23 -3.40 3.47
C LEU A 201 -4.30 -2.72 4.31
N THR A 202 -3.95 -2.26 5.52
CA THR A 202 -4.92 -1.64 6.44
C THR A 202 -4.57 -0.23 6.88
N TRP A 203 -5.59 0.62 7.03
CA TRP A 203 -5.44 1.96 7.59
C TRP A 203 -5.65 2.02 9.11
N GLY A 204 -5.88 0.90 9.78
CA GLY A 204 -6.06 0.89 11.22
C GLY A 204 -5.48 -0.34 11.92
N GLU A 205 -5.48 -0.28 13.25
CA GLU A 205 -5.03 -1.34 14.16
C GLU A 205 -6.19 -1.89 15.01
N GLU A 206 -7.40 -1.87 14.45
CA GLU A 206 -8.61 -2.24 15.17
C GLU A 206 -8.55 -3.71 15.65
N PRO A 207 -9.13 -4.04 16.82
CA PRO A 207 -9.10 -5.40 17.36
C PRO A 207 -9.74 -6.47 16.46
N ILE A 208 -10.58 -6.07 15.50
CA ILE A 208 -11.17 -6.99 14.51
C ILE A 208 -10.12 -7.47 13.49
N LEU A 209 -8.97 -6.80 13.41
CA LEU A 209 -7.88 -7.09 12.49
C LEU A 209 -6.74 -7.88 13.14
N GLU A 210 -6.89 -8.29 14.40
CA GLU A 210 -5.92 -9.14 15.10
C GLU A 210 -5.90 -10.55 14.49
N GLY A 211 -4.71 -11.12 14.32
CA GLY A 211 -4.53 -12.49 13.82
C GLY A 211 -4.56 -12.65 12.29
N ILE A 212 -4.76 -11.57 11.53
CA ILE A 212 -4.63 -11.57 10.07
C ILE A 212 -3.14 -11.62 9.70
N GLN A 213 -2.67 -12.74 9.14
CA GLN A 213 -1.25 -13.03 8.96
C GLN A 213 -0.58 -12.21 7.83
N ASN A 214 -1.29 -11.99 6.72
CA ASN A 214 -0.78 -11.25 5.55
C ASN A 214 -1.19 -9.76 5.56
N LYS A 215 -1.36 -9.18 6.75
CA LYS A 215 -1.74 -7.78 6.96
C LYS A 215 -0.52 -6.87 7.07
N LYS A 216 -0.58 -5.69 6.43
CA LYS A 216 0.36 -4.58 6.69
C LYS A 216 -0.41 -3.29 6.95
N ASN A 217 -0.21 -2.70 8.13
CA ASN A 217 -0.75 -1.37 8.44
C ASN A 217 0.04 -0.29 7.67
N ILE A 218 -0.67 0.60 6.98
CA ILE A 218 -0.13 1.71 6.19
C ILE A 218 -0.40 3.10 6.80
N GLN A 219 -1.19 3.19 7.88
CA GLN A 219 -1.46 4.42 8.64
C GLN A 219 -0.23 4.95 9.38
N HIS A 220 0.64 4.06 9.87
CA HIS A 220 1.76 4.41 10.74
C HIS A 220 3.02 4.96 10.03
N ARG A 221 2.93 5.36 8.75
CA ARG A 221 4.01 6.13 8.09
C ARG A 221 3.79 7.64 8.03
N SER A 222 2.75 8.13 8.70
CA SER A 222 2.62 9.54 9.06
C SER A 222 2.90 9.70 10.56
N ILE A 223 4.08 10.22 10.91
CA ILE A 223 4.38 11.18 12.02
C ILE A 223 5.92 11.21 12.21
N ASN A 224 6.57 12.17 11.52
CA ASN A 224 7.68 12.98 12.07
C ASN A 224 8.26 14.02 11.09
N LEU A 225 7.63 14.27 9.93
CA LEU A 225 8.12 15.31 9.01
C LEU A 225 7.47 16.69 9.20
N TYR A 226 6.37 16.80 9.96
CA TYR A 226 5.69 18.09 10.19
C TYR A 226 6.04 18.79 11.52
N SER A 227 6.72 18.14 12.46
CA SER A 227 7.06 18.75 13.77
C SER A 227 8.35 19.58 13.77
N ARG A 228 9.11 19.66 12.67
CA ARG A 228 10.36 20.45 12.58
C ARG A 228 10.24 21.80 11.87
N LYS A 229 9.09 22.16 11.28
CA LYS A 229 8.93 23.43 10.55
C LYS A 229 8.32 24.60 11.34
N TYR A 230 7.96 24.41 12.61
CA TYR A 230 7.47 25.50 13.49
C TYR A 230 8.26 25.58 14.81
N ARG A 231 9.59 25.64 14.73
CA ARG A 231 10.33 26.41 15.73
C ARG A 231 10.60 27.77 15.11
N SER A 232 9.76 28.74 15.45
CA SER A 232 10.05 30.15 15.22
C SER A 232 11.47 30.46 15.71
N PRO A 233 12.23 31.31 15.01
CA PRO A 233 13.45 31.85 15.58
C PRO A 233 13.03 32.57 16.86
N LYS A 234 13.64 32.21 18.00
CA LYS A 234 13.68 33.15 19.11
C LYS A 234 14.52 34.31 18.62
N THR A 235 13.86 35.42 18.31
CA THR A 235 14.50 36.73 18.28
C THR A 235 14.76 37.14 19.73
N ASP A 236 15.97 37.65 19.91
CA ASP A 236 16.61 38.25 21.08
C ASP A 236 17.19 37.29 22.15
#